data_AF-A0A1I4FT62-F1
#
_entry.id   AF-A0A1I4FT62-F1
#
_cell.length_a   1.000
_cell.length_b   1.000
_cell.length_c   1.000
_cell.angle_alpha   90.00
_cell.angle_beta   90.00
_cell.angle_gamma   90.00
#
_symmetry.space_group_name_H-M   'P 1'
#
loop_
_entity.id
_entity.type
_entity.pdbx_description
1 polymer ?
#
loop_
_entity_poly.entity_id
_entity_poly.type
_entity_poly.pdbx_seq_one_letter_code
_entity_poly.pdbx_strand_id
1 'polypeptide(L)'
;MHDADRFCDCLHGAEDQLHWGTDPRALDQAAEALARFEPGHVLVEQLAQRAAVLRATRRELLRLSTRHCPISAQPPARFSVGRM
;
A
#
# COMPACT_ATOMS: atom_id res chain seq x y z
N MET A 1 28.32 -10.34 -21.18
CA MET A 1 28.06 -9.83 -19.81
C MET A 1 26.75 -10.46 -19.41
N HIS A 2 26.83 -11.37 -18.46
CA HIS A 2 26.07 -12.63 -18.46
C HIS A 2 24.72 -12.44 -17.77
N ASP A 3 23.67 -13.16 -18.18
CA ASP A 3 22.34 -13.08 -17.53
C ASP A 3 22.38 -13.29 -16.01
N ALA A 4 23.41 -13.97 -15.50
CA ALA A 4 23.70 -14.09 -14.08
C ALA A 4 23.93 -12.72 -13.37
N ASP A 5 24.64 -11.78 -14.01
CA ASP A 5 24.88 -10.45 -13.44
C ASP A 5 23.55 -9.69 -13.31
N ARG A 6 22.69 -9.80 -14.32
CA ARG A 6 21.36 -9.17 -14.33
C ARG A 6 20.41 -9.79 -13.31
N PHE A 7 20.49 -11.10 -13.10
CA PHE A 7 19.73 -11.78 -12.07
C PHE A 7 20.15 -11.33 -10.66
N CYS A 8 21.45 -11.24 -10.40
CA CYS A 8 21.97 -10.72 -9.13
C CYS A 8 21.51 -9.28 -8.87
N ASP A 9 21.51 -8.42 -9.89
CA ASP A 9 20.98 -7.05 -9.76
C ASP A 9 19.48 -7.05 -9.42
N CYS A 10 18.69 -7.94 -10.04
CA CYS A 10 17.28 -8.11 -9.72
C CYS A 10 17.05 -8.64 -8.29
N LEU A 11 17.90 -9.55 -7.80
CA LEU A 11 17.84 -10.04 -6.42
C LEU A 11 18.10 -8.92 -5.42
N HIS A 12 19.19 -8.17 -5.58
CA HIS A 12 19.50 -7.05 -4.68
C HIS A 12 18.39 -5.99 -4.70
N GLY A 13 17.85 -5.67 -5.89
CA GLY A 13 16.72 -4.75 -6.00
C GLY A 13 15.44 -5.29 -5.33
N ALA A 14 15.18 -6.59 -5.45
CA ALA A 14 14.05 -7.25 -4.78
C ALA A 14 14.19 -7.22 -3.26
N GLU A 15 15.37 -7.51 -2.72
CA GLU A 15 15.64 -7.46 -1.27
C GLU A 15 15.51 -6.05 -0.70
N ASP A 16 16.06 -5.05 -1.39
CA ASP A 16 15.94 -3.64 -1.00
C ASP A 16 14.48 -3.19 -0.93
N GLN A 17 13.71 -3.50 -1.99
CA GLN A 17 12.28 -3.21 -2.01
C GLN A 17 11.53 -3.98 -0.93
N LEU A 18 11.89 -5.24 -0.68
CA LEU A 18 11.23 -6.05 0.34
C LEU A 18 11.50 -5.52 1.76
N HIS A 19 12.64 -4.89 2.03
CA HIS A 19 12.97 -4.36 3.35
C HIS A 19 12.49 -2.92 3.54
N TRP A 20 12.81 -2.05 2.57
CA TRP A 20 12.64 -0.60 2.69
C TRP A 20 11.52 -0.06 1.80
N GLY A 21 11.05 -0.83 0.83
CA GLY A 21 9.99 -0.43 -0.10
C GLY A 21 8.65 -0.21 0.62
N THR A 22 8.03 0.93 0.28
CA THR A 22 6.71 1.35 0.78
C THR A 22 5.68 1.55 -0.33
N ASP A 23 6.12 1.55 -1.60
CA ASP A 23 5.22 1.66 -2.74
C ASP A 23 4.83 0.27 -3.26
N PRO A 24 3.55 -0.14 -3.17
CA PRO A 24 3.10 -1.42 -3.70
C PRO A 24 3.38 -1.60 -5.20
N ARG A 25 3.44 -0.53 -6.01
CA ARG A 25 3.75 -0.66 -7.44
C ARG A 25 5.22 -0.99 -7.69
N ALA A 26 6.13 -0.38 -6.94
CA ALA A 26 7.55 -0.68 -7.03
C ALA A 26 7.84 -2.13 -6.60
N LEU A 27 7.15 -2.62 -5.57
CA LEU A 27 7.22 -4.02 -5.13
C LEU A 27 6.75 -5.00 -6.23
N ASP A 28 5.63 -4.71 -6.91
CA ASP A 28 5.16 -5.55 -8.02
C ASP A 28 6.17 -5.58 -9.18
N GLN A 29 6.75 -4.42 -9.52
CA GLN A 29 7.72 -4.32 -10.61
C GLN A 29 9.00 -5.10 -10.30
N ALA A 30 9.47 -5.07 -9.06
CA ALA A 30 10.61 -5.87 -8.62
C ALA A 30 10.27 -7.38 -8.67
N ALA A 31 9.07 -7.76 -8.25
CA ALA A 31 8.60 -9.14 -8.33
C ALA A 31 8.52 -9.64 -9.78
N GLU A 32 7.96 -8.84 -10.69
CA GLU A 32 7.85 -9.16 -12.10
C GLU A 32 9.24 -9.26 -12.76
N ALA A 33 10.15 -8.34 -12.44
CA ALA A 33 11.52 -8.38 -12.94
C ALA A 33 12.23 -9.67 -12.52
N LEU A 34 12.11 -10.08 -11.26
CA LEU A 34 12.71 -11.31 -10.75
C LEU A 34 12.03 -12.56 -11.34
N ALA A 35 10.70 -12.55 -11.47
CA ALA A 35 9.93 -13.67 -12.02
C ALA A 35 10.25 -13.98 -13.49
N ARG A 36 10.73 -12.98 -14.26
CA ARG A 36 11.20 -13.20 -15.65
C ARG A 36 12.43 -14.11 -15.71
N PHE A 37 13.23 -14.16 -14.65
CA PHE A 37 14.37 -15.06 -14.54
C PHE A 37 14.00 -16.33 -13.81
N GLU A 38 13.34 -16.20 -12.65
CA GLU A 38 12.93 -17.35 -11.84
C GLU A 38 11.54 -17.12 -11.21
N PRO A 39 10.46 -17.59 -11.85
CA PRO A 39 9.09 -17.33 -11.39
C PRO A 39 8.72 -18.02 -10.08
N GLY A 40 9.46 -19.06 -9.68
CA GLY A 40 9.28 -19.77 -8.42
C GLY A 40 10.11 -19.23 -7.25
N HIS A 41 10.84 -18.13 -7.45
CA HIS A 41 11.72 -17.61 -6.42
C HIS A 41 10.93 -17.01 -5.25
N VAL A 42 11.32 -17.36 -4.01
CA VAL A 42 10.59 -16.98 -2.79
C VAL A 42 10.37 -15.46 -2.63
N LEU A 43 11.33 -14.65 -3.10
CA LEU A 43 11.21 -13.19 -3.05
C LEU A 43 10.05 -12.66 -3.92
N VAL A 44 9.69 -13.34 -5.02
CA VAL A 44 8.55 -12.94 -5.86
C VAL A 44 7.25 -12.99 -5.04
N GLU A 45 7.04 -14.09 -4.31
CA GLU A 45 5.87 -14.26 -3.44
C GLU A 45 5.87 -13.28 -2.27
N GLN A 46 7.03 -13.08 -1.64
CA GLN A 46 7.16 -12.17 -0.50
C GLN A 46 6.89 -10.71 -0.90
N LEU A 47 7.39 -10.27 -2.06
CA LEU A 47 7.13 -8.95 -2.61
C LEU A 47 5.64 -8.76 -2.94
N ALA A 48 5.03 -9.73 -3.60
CA ALA A 48 3.59 -9.71 -3.91
C ALA A 48 2.74 -9.62 -2.63
N GLN A 49 3.09 -10.40 -1.60
CA GLN A 49 2.42 -10.38 -0.31
C GLN A 49 2.58 -9.02 0.38
N ARG A 50 3.79 -8.45 0.42
CA ARG A 50 4.03 -7.12 1.01
C ARG A 50 3.25 -6.03 0.27
N ALA A 51 3.20 -6.07 -1.06
CA ALA A 51 2.40 -5.15 -1.86
C ALA A 51 0.90 -5.27 -1.55
N ALA A 52 0.39 -6.49 -1.37
CA ALA A 52 -1.00 -6.74 -0.99
C ALA A 52 -1.32 -6.15 0.40
N VAL A 53 -0.44 -6.35 1.39
CA VAL A 53 -0.58 -5.78 2.74
C VAL A 53 -0.62 -4.26 2.67
N LEU A 54 0.33 -3.61 1.97
CA LEU A 54 0.36 -2.15 1.86
C LEU A 54 -0.91 -1.59 1.21
N ARG A 55 -1.45 -2.25 0.18
CA ARG A 55 -2.74 -1.84 -0.42
C ARG A 55 -3.89 -2.00 0.57
N ALA A 56 -3.94 -3.09 1.32
CA ALA A 56 -4.98 -3.32 2.32
C ALA A 56 -4.92 -2.28 3.44
N THR A 57 -3.73 -2.02 4.00
CA THR A 57 -3.50 -1.00 5.02
C THR A 57 -3.90 0.38 4.53
N ARG A 58 -3.52 0.76 3.30
CA ARG A 58 -3.92 2.05 2.72
C ARG A 58 -5.44 2.17 2.58
N ARG A 59 -6.13 1.11 2.14
CA ARG A 59 -7.59 1.09 2.04
C ARG A 59 -8.24 1.24 3.42
N GLU A 60 -7.70 0.59 4.45
CA GLU A 60 -8.25 0.69 5.80
C GLU A 60 -8.03 2.07 6.41
N LEU A 61 -6.84 2.67 6.24
CA LEU A 61 -6.58 4.05 6.67
C LEU A 61 -7.54 5.04 6.00
N LEU A 62 -7.81 4.88 4.70
CA LEU A 62 -8.79 5.71 3.99
C LEU A 62 -10.21 5.52 4.55
N ARG A 63 -10.60 4.30 4.91
CA ARG A 63 -11.91 4.02 5.54
C ARG A 63 -12.04 4.64 6.93
N LEU A 64 -11.00 4.58 7.76
CA LEU A 64 -10.98 5.21 9.07
C LEU A 64 -11.03 6.73 8.95
N SER A 65 -10.30 7.30 7.98
CA SER A 65 -10.32 8.73 7.70
C SER A 65 -11.70 9.22 7.26
N THR A 66 -12.45 8.46 6.46
CA THR A 66 -13.80 8.86 6.02
C THR A 66 -14.87 8.68 7.09
N ARG A 67 -14.65 7.79 8.08
CA ARG A 67 -15.52 7.65 9.25
C ARG A 67 -15.31 8.75 10.29
N HIS A 68 -14.16 9.44 10.27
CA HIS A 68 -13.85 10.58 11.14
C HIS A 68 -14.23 11.93 10.51
N CYS A 69 -15.40 12.04 9.87
CA CYS A 69 -16.04 13.34 9.71
C CYS A 69 -16.66 13.75 11.07
N PRO A 70 -16.20 14.85 11.71
CA PRO A 70 -16.85 15.33 12.92
C PRO A 70 -18.20 15.96 12.55
N ILE A 71 -19.24 15.48 13.24
CA ILE A 71 -20.35 16.27 13.80
C ILE A 71 -21.16 17.11 12.79
N SER A 72 -22.32 16.54 12.44
CA SER A 72 -23.62 17.21 12.40
C SER A 72 -23.56 18.74 12.55
N ALA A 73 -23.61 19.46 11.43
CA ALA A 73 -24.04 20.84 11.41
C ALA A 73 -25.54 20.89 11.74
N GLN A 74 -25.90 20.58 12.98
CA GLN A 74 -27.23 20.81 13.51
C GLN A 74 -27.24 22.27 14.00
N PRO A 75 -27.90 23.21 13.32
CA PRO A 75 -28.03 24.56 13.86
C PRO A 75 -28.74 24.45 15.22
N PRO A 76 -28.31 25.21 16.24
CA PRO A 76 -29.01 25.19 17.52
C PRO A 76 -30.46 25.58 17.27
N ALA A 77 -31.38 24.72 17.72
CA ALA A 77 -32.81 24.99 17.68
C ALA A 77 -33.03 26.35 18.32
N ARG A 78 -33.47 27.32 17.51
CA ARG A 78 -33.91 28.62 18.02
C ARG A 78 -35.05 28.35 18.99
N PHE A 79 -34.80 28.54 20.27
CA PHE A 79 -35.85 28.70 21.26
C PHE A 79 -36.68 29.90 20.85
N SER A 80 -37.84 29.65 20.24
CA SER A 80 -38.90 30.63 20.10
C SER A 80 -39.46 30.87 21.50
N VAL A 81 -38.84 31.79 22.23
CA VAL A 81 -39.43 32.33 23.45
C VAL A 81 -40.68 33.09 23.03
N GLY A 82 -41.84 32.52 23.37
CA GLY A 82 -43.12 33.17 23.20
C GLY A 82 -43.12 34.51 23.92
N ARG A 83 -43.56 35.55 23.23
CA ARG A 83 -43.90 36.83 23.84
C ARG A 83 -45.42 36.95 23.81
N MET A 84 -45.99 36.96 25.01
CA MET A 84 -47.35 37.46 25.30
C MET A 84 -47.50 38.90 24.82
#